data_AF-A0A9E1UW18-F1
#
_entry.id   AF-A0A9E1UW18-F1
#
_cell.length_a   1.000
_cell.length_b   1.000
_cell.length_c   1.000
_cell.angle_alpha   90.00
_cell.angle_beta   90.00
_cell.angle_gamma   90.00
#
_symmetry.space_group_name_H-M   'P 1'
#
loop_
_entity.id
_entity.type
_entity.pdbx_description
1 polymer ?
#
loop_
_entity_poly.entity_id
_entity_poly.type
_entity_poly.pdbx_seq_one_letter_code
_entity_poly.pdbx_strand_id
1 'polypeptide(L)'
;WDKEFGGIYNNIDSEGVPIADTWLYMAPDKMWWQHTEALYGVLLAYVLTGEHRFRESYEQLHEYCFRHFADPEFGEWFGVLDRGGHRVNDGKGYARKSLFHIGRNFLNAHRLAAGRPIWQRA
;
A
#
# COMPACT_ATOMS: atom_id res chain seq x y z
N TRP A 1 -4.28 9.27 6.24
CA TRP A 1 -3.34 8.57 7.13
C TRP A 1 -3.98 8.48 8.50
N ASP A 2 -4.03 7.30 9.09
CA ASP A 2 -4.48 7.10 10.46
C ASP A 2 -3.39 7.61 11.41
N LYS A 3 -3.66 8.70 12.12
CA LYS A 3 -2.68 9.33 13.01
C LYS A 3 -2.43 8.52 14.28
N GLU A 4 -3.30 7.58 14.61
CA GLU A 4 -3.20 6.77 15.82
C GLU A 4 -2.41 5.49 15.58
N PHE A 5 -2.75 4.73 14.53
CA PHE A 5 -2.15 3.42 14.26
C PHE A 5 -1.26 3.38 13.01
N GLY A 6 -1.16 4.48 12.27
CA GLY A 6 -0.48 4.51 10.97
C GLY A 6 -1.28 3.81 9.87
N GLY A 7 -0.79 3.93 8.65
CA GLY A 7 -1.43 3.34 7.48
C GLY A 7 -2.63 4.13 6.95
N ILE A 8 -3.15 3.69 5.83
CA ILE A 8 -4.29 4.28 5.13
C ILE A 8 -5.54 3.50 5.52
N TYR A 9 -6.60 4.23 5.92
CA TYR A 9 -7.92 3.63 6.13
C TYR A 9 -8.45 3.04 4.83
N ASN A 10 -9.05 1.87 4.91
CA ASN A 10 -9.68 1.27 3.74
C ASN A 10 -10.84 2.11 3.21
N ASN A 11 -11.70 2.63 4.10
CA ASN A 11 -12.76 3.55 3.73
C ASN A 11 -12.91 4.69 4.74
N ILE A 12 -13.23 5.86 4.22
CA ILE A 12 -13.61 7.07 4.94
C ILE A 12 -14.82 7.69 4.25
N ASP A 13 -15.63 8.46 4.97
CA ASP A 13 -16.63 9.32 4.35
C ASP A 13 -16.00 10.59 3.73
N SER A 14 -16.84 11.46 3.17
CA SER A 14 -16.38 12.72 2.55
C SER A 14 -15.76 13.71 3.55
N GLU A 15 -16.07 13.57 4.84
CA GLU A 15 -15.53 14.39 5.92
C GLU A 15 -14.24 13.79 6.50
N GLY A 16 -13.80 12.63 5.98
CA GLY A 16 -12.60 11.94 6.42
C GLY A 16 -12.79 11.08 7.66
N VAL A 17 -14.04 10.80 8.05
CA VAL A 17 -14.37 9.93 9.18
C VAL A 17 -14.25 8.48 8.74
N PRO A 18 -13.47 7.63 9.44
CA PRO A 18 -13.38 6.21 9.13
C PRO A 18 -14.74 5.52 9.26
N ILE A 19 -15.10 4.73 8.25
CA ILE A 19 -16.35 3.97 8.27
C ILE A 19 -16.17 2.77 9.20
N ALA A 20 -16.92 2.71 10.29
CA ALA A 20 -16.82 1.67 11.32
C ALA A 20 -17.59 0.37 10.98
N ASP A 21 -18.10 0.24 9.75
CA ASP A 21 -18.91 -0.90 9.35
C ASP A 21 -18.10 -2.22 9.43
N THR A 22 -18.70 -3.25 10.00
CA THR A 22 -18.06 -4.54 10.28
C THR A 22 -17.99 -5.47 9.08
N TRP A 23 -18.61 -5.11 7.95
CA TRP A 23 -18.36 -5.81 6.70
C TRP A 23 -16.90 -5.61 6.30
N LEU A 24 -16.15 -6.72 6.16
CA LEU A 24 -14.70 -6.79 5.91
C LEU A 24 -14.16 -5.89 4.78
N TYR A 25 -15.02 -5.39 3.89
CA TYR A 25 -14.65 -4.48 2.79
C TYR A 25 -14.98 -3.01 3.04
N MET A 26 -15.78 -2.70 4.07
CA MET A 26 -16.22 -1.35 4.44
C MET A 26 -15.58 -0.88 5.76
N ALA A 27 -15.00 -1.80 6.54
CA ALA A 27 -14.27 -1.54 7.77
C ALA A 27 -13.06 -0.58 7.56
N PRO A 28 -12.58 0.09 8.63
CA PRO A 28 -11.43 1.01 8.58
C PRO A 28 -10.08 0.25 8.66
N ASP A 29 -10.09 -1.01 8.26
CA ASP A 29 -8.94 -1.90 8.16
C ASP A 29 -7.90 -1.39 7.16
N LYS A 30 -6.76 -2.07 7.09
CA LYS A 30 -5.63 -1.67 6.24
C LYS A 30 -5.46 -2.71 5.14
N MET A 31 -5.66 -2.30 3.89
CA MET A 31 -5.57 -3.21 2.76
C MET A 31 -4.22 -3.13 2.07
N TRP A 32 -3.60 -4.28 1.82
CA TRP A 32 -2.30 -4.39 1.15
C TRP A 32 -2.26 -3.61 -0.18
N TRP A 33 -3.32 -3.71 -0.99
CA TRP A 33 -3.36 -3.15 -2.34
C TRP A 33 -3.41 -1.63 -2.31
N GLN A 34 -4.16 -1.00 -1.40
CA GLN A 34 -4.23 0.47 -1.28
C GLN A 34 -2.87 1.05 -0.92
N HIS A 35 -2.18 0.40 0.02
CA HIS A 35 -0.84 0.79 0.44
C HIS A 35 0.18 0.59 -0.68
N THR A 36 0.06 -0.51 -1.42
CA THR A 36 0.87 -0.78 -2.61
C THR A 36 0.63 0.28 -3.69
N GLU A 37 -0.60 0.69 -3.95
CA GLU A 37 -0.88 1.76 -4.92
C GLU A 37 -0.38 3.12 -4.45
N ALA A 38 -0.55 3.43 -3.18
CA ALA A 38 -0.05 4.67 -2.59
C ALA A 38 1.47 4.76 -2.71
N LEU A 39 2.21 3.68 -2.40
CA LEU A 39 3.66 3.59 -2.57
C LEU A 39 4.09 3.98 -3.99
N TYR A 40 3.44 3.39 -5.00
CA TYR A 40 3.76 3.71 -6.38
C TYR A 40 3.38 5.16 -6.73
N GLY A 41 2.20 5.61 -6.31
CA GLY A 41 1.70 6.95 -6.60
C GLY A 41 2.61 8.05 -6.06
N VAL A 42 3.04 7.96 -4.80
CA VAL A 42 3.94 8.97 -4.22
C VAL A 42 5.35 8.88 -4.78
N LEU A 43 5.85 7.68 -5.11
CA LEU A 43 7.15 7.54 -5.79
C LEU A 43 7.12 8.19 -7.17
N LEU A 44 6.08 7.92 -7.95
CA LEU A 44 5.90 8.52 -9.27
C LEU A 44 5.78 10.04 -9.17
N ALA A 45 4.99 10.55 -8.21
CA ALA A 45 4.86 11.98 -7.97
C ALA A 45 6.23 12.61 -7.64
N TYR A 46 7.03 11.99 -6.77
CA TYR A 46 8.38 12.47 -6.47
C TYR A 46 9.27 12.52 -7.72
N VAL A 47 9.26 11.46 -8.55
CA VAL A 47 10.06 11.43 -9.79
C VAL A 47 9.62 12.52 -10.78
N LEU A 48 8.32 12.80 -10.88
CA LEU A 48 7.78 13.77 -11.82
C LEU A 48 7.96 15.22 -11.37
N THR A 49 7.88 15.51 -10.07
CA THR A 49 7.87 16.89 -9.56
C THR A 49 9.14 17.28 -8.81
N GLY A 50 9.90 16.31 -8.29
CA GLY A 50 11.03 16.55 -7.40
C GLY A 50 10.64 17.04 -6.00
N GLU A 51 9.36 17.12 -5.66
CA GLU A 51 8.91 17.68 -4.38
C GLU A 51 9.19 16.73 -3.21
N HIS A 52 9.96 17.19 -2.22
CA HIS A 52 10.41 16.39 -1.07
C HIS A 52 9.26 15.77 -0.26
N ARG A 53 8.09 16.42 -0.16
CA ARG A 53 6.91 15.87 0.54
C ARG A 53 6.50 14.48 0.04
N PHE A 54 6.69 14.19 -1.25
CA PHE A 54 6.33 12.90 -1.83
C PHE A 54 7.33 11.81 -1.48
N ARG A 55 8.62 12.18 -1.36
CA ARG A 55 9.65 11.28 -0.83
C ARG A 55 9.40 10.96 0.64
N GLU A 56 9.10 11.96 1.47
CA GLU A 56 8.77 11.76 2.88
C GLU A 56 7.54 10.84 3.03
N SER A 57 6.50 11.06 2.22
CA SER A 57 5.32 10.19 2.16
C SER A 57 5.69 8.76 1.72
N TYR A 58 6.59 8.61 0.74
CA TYR A 58 7.08 7.29 0.31
C TYR A 58 7.80 6.57 1.43
N GLU A 59 8.72 7.24 2.13
CA GLU A 59 9.50 6.68 3.23
C GLU A 59 8.57 6.22 4.37
N GLN A 60 7.59 7.06 4.75
CA GLN A 60 6.58 6.71 5.75
C GLN A 60 5.73 5.49 5.34
N LEU A 61 5.24 5.47 4.10
CA LEU A 61 4.44 4.35 3.58
C LEU A 61 5.28 3.07 3.49
N HIS A 62 6.52 3.17 3.03
CA HIS A 62 7.42 2.04 2.86
C HIS A 62 7.70 1.38 4.21
N GLU A 63 8.08 2.18 5.21
CA GLU A 63 8.33 1.69 6.56
C GLU A 63 7.10 0.95 7.14
N TYR A 64 5.91 1.54 6.99
CA TYR A 64 4.66 0.90 7.44
C TYR A 64 4.40 -0.42 6.70
N CYS A 65 4.54 -0.43 5.37
CA CYS A 65 4.22 -1.60 4.58
C CYS A 65 5.12 -2.79 4.89
N PHE A 66 6.43 -2.56 4.93
CA PHE A 66 7.39 -3.62 5.20
C PHE A 66 7.35 -4.10 6.65
N ARG A 67 6.90 -3.26 7.59
CA ARG A 67 6.69 -3.67 8.98
C ARG A 67 5.46 -4.54 9.18
N HIS A 68 4.34 -4.19 8.53
CA HIS A 68 3.05 -4.76 8.86
C HIS A 68 2.51 -5.77 7.83
N PHE A 69 2.75 -5.55 6.54
CA PHE A 69 2.23 -6.41 5.47
C PHE A 69 3.23 -7.46 5.00
N ALA A 70 4.51 -7.10 4.87
CA ALA A 70 5.51 -8.01 4.32
C ALA A 70 5.75 -9.22 5.24
N ASP A 71 5.81 -10.41 4.65
CA ASP A 71 6.26 -11.62 5.34
C ASP A 71 7.72 -11.91 4.96
N PRO A 72 8.70 -11.62 5.83
CA PRO A 72 10.10 -11.88 5.54
C PRO A 72 10.48 -13.36 5.63
N GLU A 73 9.67 -14.21 6.25
CA GLU A 73 9.96 -15.64 6.43
C GLU A 73 9.53 -16.43 5.19
N PHE A 74 8.32 -16.18 4.69
CA PHE A 74 7.73 -16.95 3.58
C PHE A 74 7.57 -16.17 2.27
N GLY A 75 7.93 -14.88 2.26
CA GLY A 75 7.73 -13.99 1.13
C GLY A 75 6.26 -13.61 0.92
N GLU A 76 6.02 -12.74 -0.06
CA GLU A 76 4.70 -12.10 -0.29
C GLU A 76 4.22 -11.26 0.91
N TRP A 77 3.06 -10.63 0.76
CA TRP A 77 2.45 -9.80 1.79
C TRP A 77 1.13 -10.39 2.27
N PHE A 78 0.79 -10.16 3.54
CA PHE A 78 -0.56 -10.41 4.06
C PHE A 78 -1.57 -9.48 3.39
N GLY A 79 -2.82 -9.94 3.24
CA GLY A 79 -3.84 -9.18 2.51
C GLY A 79 -4.51 -8.08 3.34
N VAL A 80 -4.83 -8.37 4.60
CA VAL A 80 -5.67 -7.49 5.42
C VAL A 80 -5.11 -7.40 6.82
N LEU A 81 -5.01 -6.19 7.33
CA LEU A 81 -4.74 -5.91 8.74
C LEU A 81 -5.95 -5.22 9.35
N ASP A 82 -6.18 -5.47 10.64
CA ASP A 82 -7.12 -4.67 11.41
C ASP A 82 -6.64 -3.20 11.49
N ARG A 83 -7.49 -2.31 12.02
CA ARG A 83 -7.11 -0.90 12.19
C ARG A 83 -5.79 -0.72 12.97
N GLY A 84 -5.52 -1.58 13.95
CA GLY A 84 -4.31 -1.56 14.77
C GLY A 84 -3.04 -2.04 14.05
N GLY A 85 -3.17 -2.55 12.83
CA GLY A 85 -2.05 -3.08 12.04
C GLY A 85 -1.71 -4.53 12.37
N HIS A 86 -2.62 -5.29 13.00
CA HIS A 86 -2.47 -6.72 13.22
C HIS A 86 -3.07 -7.53 12.08
N ARG A 87 -2.45 -8.66 11.75
CA ARG A 87 -2.91 -9.54 10.67
C ARG A 87 -4.28 -10.13 10.98
N VAL A 88 -5.21 -10.04 10.02
CA VAL A 88 -6.54 -10.66 10.13
C VAL A 88 -6.52 -12.12 9.69
N ASN A 89 -5.67 -12.47 8.73
CA ASN A 89 -5.44 -13.86 8.31
C ASN A 89 -4.04 -14.04 7.68
N ASP A 90 -3.56 -15.28 7.67
CA ASP A 90 -2.24 -15.63 7.13
C ASP A 90 -2.25 -16.00 5.64
N GLY A 91 -3.42 -15.96 4.99
CA GLY A 91 -3.60 -16.27 3.58
C GLY A 91 -2.96 -15.21 2.68
N LYS A 92 -1.97 -15.61 1.88
CA LYS A 92 -1.27 -14.72 0.95
C LYS A 92 -1.90 -14.64 -0.44
N GLY A 93 -2.93 -15.44 -0.71
CA GLY A 93 -3.69 -15.44 -1.96
C GLY A 93 -5.12 -15.89 -1.74
N TYR A 94 -6.05 -15.26 -2.47
CA TYR A 94 -7.49 -15.58 -2.46
C TYR A 94 -8.12 -14.99 -3.72
N ALA A 95 -9.42 -15.19 -3.94
CA ALA A 95 -10.11 -14.75 -5.16
C ALA A 95 -9.91 -13.26 -5.55
N ARG A 96 -9.52 -12.41 -4.59
CA ARG A 96 -9.26 -10.98 -4.77
C ARG A 96 -7.81 -10.55 -4.44
N LYS A 97 -6.90 -11.50 -4.19
CA LYS A 97 -5.46 -11.23 -4.02
C LYS A 97 -4.63 -12.25 -4.79
N SER A 98 -3.84 -11.71 -5.72
CA SER A 98 -2.83 -12.43 -6.50
C SER A 98 -1.61 -11.52 -6.67
N LEU A 99 -0.56 -12.02 -7.34
CA LEU A 99 0.68 -11.28 -7.64
C LEU A 99 0.46 -10.21 -8.73
N PHE A 100 -0.52 -9.33 -8.55
CA PHE A 100 -0.77 -8.21 -9.43
C PHE A 100 -0.29 -6.90 -8.83
N HIS A 101 -0.93 -6.38 -7.77
CA HIS A 101 -0.59 -5.06 -7.24
C HIS A 101 0.87 -4.97 -6.75
N ILE A 102 1.34 -5.94 -5.95
CA ILE A 102 2.73 -5.98 -5.44
C ILE A 102 3.73 -6.13 -6.59
N GLY A 103 3.53 -7.15 -7.43
CA GLY A 103 4.44 -7.42 -8.55
C GLY A 103 4.55 -6.22 -9.50
N ARG A 104 3.41 -5.60 -9.84
CA ARG A 104 3.37 -4.40 -10.67
C ARG A 104 4.05 -3.21 -9.99
N ASN A 105 3.78 -2.97 -8.71
CA ASN A 105 4.39 -1.87 -7.96
C ASN A 105 5.91 -1.99 -8.00
N PHE A 106 6.47 -3.13 -7.56
CA PHE A 106 7.93 -3.26 -7.47
C PHE A 106 8.60 -3.24 -8.83
N LEU A 107 7.97 -3.82 -9.86
CA LEU A 107 8.47 -3.72 -11.23
C LEU A 107 8.53 -2.26 -11.70
N ASN A 108 7.47 -1.49 -11.47
CA ASN A 108 7.42 -0.09 -11.90
C ASN A 108 8.34 0.80 -11.06
N ALA A 109 8.42 0.58 -9.74
CA ALA A 109 9.36 1.27 -8.87
C ALA A 109 10.81 1.01 -9.29
N HIS A 110 11.14 -0.24 -9.64
CA HIS A 110 12.45 -0.59 -10.19
C HIS A 110 12.73 0.12 -11.52
N ARG A 111 11.75 0.18 -12.44
CA ARG A 111 11.89 0.92 -13.71
C ARG A 111 12.16 2.41 -13.47
N LEU A 112 11.40 3.03 -12.56
CA LEU A 112 11.60 4.43 -12.16
C LEU A 112 13.00 4.67 -11.60
N ALA A 113 13.45 3.83 -10.67
CA ALA A 113 14.79 3.93 -10.09
C ALA A 113 15.91 3.74 -11.12
N ALA A 114 15.69 2.91 -12.13
CA ALA A 114 16.62 2.70 -13.24
C ALA A 114 16.56 3.79 -14.33
N GLY A 115 15.76 4.85 -14.15
CA GLY A 115 15.57 5.89 -15.16
C GLY A 115 14.87 5.41 -16.44
N ARG A 116 14.17 4.28 -16.38
CA ARG A 116 13.47 3.69 -17.54
C ARG A 116 12.04 4.22 -17.63
N PRO A 117 11.55 4.59 -18.83
CA PRO A 117 10.19 5.08 -18.98
C PRO A 117 9.17 3.97 -18.69
N ILE A 118 8.07 4.33 -18.01
CA ILE A 118 7.01 3.37 -17.66
C ILE A 118 6.13 3.01 -18.88
N TRP A 119 6.10 3.88 -19.89
CA TRP A 119 5.22 3.82 -21.07
C TRP A 119 5.91 3.38 -22.36
N GLN A 120 7.08 2.75 -22.31
CA GLN A 120 7.61 2.11 -23.51
C GLN A 120 6.71 0.92 -23.87
N ARG A 121 5.96 1.06 -24.97
CA ARG A 121 5.26 -0.07 -25.60
C ARG A 121 6.32 -1.12 -25.96
N ALA A 122 6.06 -2.36 -25.56
CA ALA A 122 6.81 -3.52 -26.04
C ALA A 122 6.66 -3.66 -27.55
#